data_AF-A0AAP0QT24-F1
#
_entry.id   AF-A0AAP0QT24-F1
#
_cell.length_a   1.000
_cell.length_b   1.000
_cell.length_c   1.000
_cell.angle_alpha   90.00
_cell.angle_beta   90.00
_cell.angle_gamma   90.00
#
_symmetry.space_group_name_H-M   'P 1'
#
loop_
_entity.id
_entity.type
_entity.pdbx_description
1 polymer ?
#
loop_
_entity_poly.entity_id
_entity_poly.type
_entity_poly.pdbx_seq_one_letter_code
_entity_poly.pdbx_strand_id
1 'polypeptide(L)'
;MEVKEMNEILSKNRVEDVSCLCSLSESEVDMLISLKLLILQRAKVIGHEELANKFDLKTLRALGFILMEHLKEKVKDLSLFPGSAEPLAFVAGCNLLKCDNDDILTVEKLKTCLHIDLKRYGKAAKVSLLLFFGF
;
A
#
# COMPACT_ATOMS: atom_id res chain seq x y z
N MET A 1 8.85 -14.78 15.54
CA MET A 1 7.87 -13.86 16.13
C MET A 1 6.89 -14.68 16.94
N GLU A 2 6.59 -14.30 18.18
CA GLU A 2 5.59 -15.00 18.98
C GLU A 2 4.20 -14.79 18.34
N VAL A 3 3.36 -15.82 18.36
CA VAL A 3 1.96 -15.78 17.87
C VAL A 3 1.18 -14.58 18.44
N LYS A 4 1.62 -14.07 19.58
CA LYS A 4 1.08 -12.92 20.30
C LYS A 4 1.16 -11.59 19.53
N GLU A 5 2.29 -11.24 18.90
CA GLU A 5 2.44 -9.97 18.17
C GLU A 5 1.55 -9.93 16.91
N MET A 6 1.39 -11.07 16.24
CA MET A 6 0.53 -11.18 15.05
C MET A 6 -0.96 -11.04 15.40
N ASN A 7 -1.36 -11.64 16.51
CA ASN A 7 -2.72 -11.49 17.03
C ASN A 7 -3.00 -10.05 17.48
N GLU A 8 -1.98 -9.33 17.94
CA GLU A 8 -2.10 -7.91 18.33
C GLU A 8 -2.27 -6.99 17.13
N ILE A 9 -1.59 -7.25 16.00
CA ILE A 9 -1.80 -6.52 14.74
C ILE A 9 -3.22 -6.76 14.21
N LEU A 10 -3.68 -8.01 14.23
CA LEU A 10 -5.04 -8.37 13.77
C LEU A 10 -6.13 -7.87 14.72
N SER A 11 -5.84 -7.65 16.01
CA SER A 11 -6.82 -7.13 16.97
C SER A 11 -6.93 -5.61 16.94
N LYS A 12 -5.85 -4.90 16.57
CA LYS A 12 -5.80 -3.43 16.49
C LYS A 12 -6.29 -2.87 15.15
N ASN A 13 -6.31 -3.69 14.11
CA ASN A 13 -6.61 -3.27 12.75
C ASN A 13 -7.78 -4.03 12.16
N ARG A 14 -8.49 -3.40 11.22
CA ARG A 14 -9.53 -4.11 10.47
C ARG A 14 -8.88 -5.19 9.61
N VAL A 15 -9.48 -6.37 9.59
CA VAL A 15 -9.01 -7.51 8.80
C VAL A 15 -8.90 -7.14 7.32
N GLU A 16 -9.85 -6.34 6.82
CA GLU A 16 -9.83 -5.81 5.46
C GLU A 16 -8.58 -4.96 5.15
N ASP A 17 -8.15 -4.13 6.10
CA ASP A 17 -7.00 -3.23 5.92
C ASP A 17 -5.69 -4.04 5.90
N VAL A 18 -5.59 -5.07 6.76
CA VAL A 18 -4.45 -5.99 6.78
C VAL A 18 -4.40 -6.85 5.51
N SER A 19 -5.55 -7.39 5.10
CA SER A 19 -5.67 -8.16 3.84
C SER A 19 -5.30 -7.31 2.63
N CYS A 20 -5.76 -6.06 2.61
CA CYS A 20 -5.41 -5.09 1.58
C CYS A 20 -3.90 -4.91 1.49
N LEU A 21 -3.20 -4.64 2.59
CA LEU A 21 -1.74 -4.46 2.57
C LEU A 21 -0.99 -5.72 2.15
N CYS A 22 -1.41 -6.90 2.62
CA CYS A 22 -0.77 -8.17 2.28
C CYS A 22 -0.94 -8.57 0.80
N SER A 23 -1.88 -7.95 0.08
CA SER A 23 -2.05 -8.15 -1.37
C SER A 23 -1.07 -7.31 -2.21
N LEU A 24 -0.43 -6.32 -1.61
CA LEU A 24 0.48 -5.40 -2.30
C LEU A 24 1.92 -5.93 -2.29
N SER A 25 2.66 -5.60 -3.33
CA SER A 25 4.11 -5.78 -3.38
C SER A 25 4.82 -4.71 -2.54
N GLU A 26 6.09 -4.95 -2.21
CA GLU A 26 6.92 -4.00 -1.46
C GLU A 26 6.96 -2.61 -2.10
N SER A 27 7.17 -2.52 -3.41
CA SER A 27 7.17 -1.24 -4.13
C SER A 27 5.82 -0.52 -4.11
N GLU A 28 4.71 -1.27 -4.05
CA GLU A 28 3.36 -0.70 -3.97
C GLU A 28 3.09 -0.13 -2.58
N VAL A 29 3.54 -0.83 -1.54
CA VAL A 29 3.48 -0.33 -0.16
C VAL A 29 4.35 0.92 -0.01
N ASP A 30 5.57 0.92 -0.55
CA ASP A 30 6.48 2.07 -0.53
C ASP A 30 5.89 3.29 -1.27
N MET A 31 5.16 3.07 -2.36
CA MET A 31 4.42 4.12 -3.05
C MET A 31 3.34 4.73 -2.14
N LEU A 32 2.55 3.91 -1.43
CA LEU A 32 1.53 4.40 -0.50
C LEU A 32 2.15 5.16 0.69
N ILE A 33 3.30 4.71 1.21
CA ILE A 33 4.07 5.43 2.25
C ILE A 33 4.51 6.80 1.72
N SER A 34 5.06 6.81 0.50
CA SER A 34 5.52 8.05 -0.15
C SER A 34 4.38 9.04 -0.35
N LEU A 35 3.21 8.57 -0.76
CA LEU A 35 2.00 9.40 -0.86
C LEU A 35 1.59 9.98 0.50
N LYS A 36 1.57 9.15 1.55
CA LYS A 36 1.25 9.62 2.90
C LYS A 36 2.24 10.68 3.40
N LEU A 37 3.52 10.50 3.11
CA LEU A 37 4.56 11.47 3.47
C LEU A 37 4.36 12.80 2.74
N LEU A 38 4.06 12.78 1.43
CA LEU A 38 3.77 13.99 0.65
C LEU A 38 2.56 14.74 1.18
N ILE A 39 1.50 14.01 1.56
CA ILE A 39 0.30 14.58 2.16
C ILE A 39 0.64 15.26 3.50
N LEU A 40 1.40 14.59 4.38
CA LEU A 40 1.84 15.15 5.65
C LEU A 40 2.68 16.41 5.47
N GLN A 41 3.66 16.37 4.56
CA GLN A 41 4.50 17.52 4.25
C GLN A 41 3.66 18.70 3.74
N ARG A 42 2.73 18.46 2.81
CA ARG A 42 1.87 19.51 2.28
C ARG A 42 0.94 20.08 3.34
N ALA A 43 0.32 19.24 4.16
CA ALA A 43 -0.56 19.63 5.26
C ALA A 43 0.17 20.52 6.28
N LYS A 44 1.42 20.17 6.60
CA LYS A 44 2.30 20.99 7.45
C LYS A 44 2.62 22.34 6.82
N VAL A 45 2.97 22.38 5.54
CA VAL A 45 3.30 23.64 4.83
C VAL A 45 2.13 24.62 4.84
N ILE A 46 0.89 24.14 4.73
CA ILE A 46 -0.30 24.99 4.76
C ILE A 46 -0.80 25.28 6.18
N GLY A 47 -0.13 24.77 7.23
CA GLY A 47 -0.51 24.97 8.63
C GLY A 47 -1.74 24.16 9.10
N HIS A 48 -2.11 23.11 8.37
CA HIS A 48 -3.30 22.28 8.63
C HIS A 48 -2.94 20.79 8.68
N GLU A 49 -2.09 20.39 9.62
CA GLU A 49 -1.62 19.01 9.77
C GLU A 49 -2.77 18.01 9.97
N GLU A 50 -3.88 18.44 10.59
CA GLU A 50 -5.08 17.63 10.80
C GLU A 50 -5.73 17.15 9.50
N LEU A 51 -5.50 17.84 8.37
CA LEU A 51 -6.00 17.39 7.07
C LEU A 51 -5.35 16.08 6.62
N ALA A 52 -4.10 15.81 7.04
CA ALA A 52 -3.42 14.58 6.69
C ALA A 52 -4.08 13.34 7.34
N ASN A 53 -4.83 13.53 8.43
CA ASN A 53 -5.57 12.45 9.10
C ASN A 53 -6.77 11.96 8.29
N LYS A 54 -7.27 12.76 7.35
CA LYS A 54 -8.36 12.37 6.44
C LYS A 54 -7.91 11.37 5.38
N PHE A 55 -6.60 11.20 5.20
CA PHE A 55 -6.02 10.26 4.24
C PHE A 55 -5.69 8.95 4.94
N ASP A 56 -6.74 8.18 5.20
CA ASP A 56 -6.63 6.80 5.69
C ASP A 56 -6.12 5.85 4.58
N LEU A 57 -5.89 4.59 4.93
CA LEU A 57 -5.39 3.59 3.99
C LEU A 57 -6.27 3.45 2.74
N LYS A 58 -7.60 3.52 2.92
CA LYS A 58 -8.57 3.43 1.81
C LYS A 58 -8.42 4.60 0.85
N THR A 59 -8.31 5.81 1.39
CA THR A 59 -8.10 7.04 0.61
C THR A 59 -6.76 7.01 -0.09
N LEU A 60 -5.69 6.57 0.58
CA LEU A 60 -4.36 6.42 -0.03
C LEU A 60 -4.38 5.41 -1.17
N ARG A 61 -5.05 4.27 -1.00
CA ARG A 61 -5.19 3.26 -2.07
C ARG A 61 -5.98 3.81 -3.26
N ALA A 62 -7.07 4.54 -3.02
CA ALA A 62 -7.83 5.19 -4.09
C ALA A 62 -6.97 6.18 -4.87
N LEU A 63 -6.14 6.98 -4.19
CA LEU A 63 -5.19 7.86 -4.85
C LEU A 63 -4.12 7.09 -5.64
N GLY A 64 -3.58 6.01 -5.08
CA GLY A 64 -2.66 5.11 -5.76
C GLY A 64 -3.26 4.51 -7.03
N PHE A 65 -4.51 4.03 -6.97
CA PHE A 65 -5.25 3.54 -8.13
C PHE A 65 -5.38 4.62 -9.22
N ILE A 66 -5.83 5.82 -8.86
CA ILE A 66 -6.00 6.93 -9.82
C ILE A 66 -4.66 7.27 -10.49
N LEU A 67 -3.57 7.34 -9.73
CA LEU A 67 -2.24 7.62 -10.25
C LEU A 67 -1.76 6.52 -11.19
N MET A 68 -1.97 5.25 -10.84
CA MET A 68 -1.55 4.12 -11.65
C MET A 68 -2.39 3.97 -12.92
N GLU A 69 -3.69 4.23 -12.89
CA GLU A 69 -4.53 4.26 -14.10
C GLU A 69 -4.09 5.41 -15.02
N HIS A 70 -3.78 6.59 -14.47
CA HIS A 70 -3.26 7.69 -15.29
C HIS A 70 -1.91 7.33 -15.92
N LEU A 71 -1.00 6.72 -15.14
CA LEU A 71 0.28 6.25 -15.65
C LEU A 71 0.10 5.20 -16.75
N LYS A 72 -0.83 4.27 -16.59
CA LYS A 72 -1.17 3.23 -17.58
C LYS A 72 -1.60 3.83 -18.91
N GLU A 73 -2.45 4.85 -18.89
CA GLU A 73 -2.85 5.57 -20.11
C GLU A 73 -1.63 6.22 -20.79
N LYS A 74 -0.80 6.94 -20.03
CA LYS A 74 0.42 7.57 -20.55
C LYS A 74 1.40 6.56 -21.15
N VAL A 75 1.55 5.39 -20.52
CA VAL A 75 2.43 4.33 -21.01
C VAL A 75 1.87 3.68 -22.28
N LYS A 76 0.55 3.53 -22.41
CA LYS A 76 -0.08 3.06 -23.66
C LYS A 76 0.20 4.02 -24.81
N ASP A 77 0.08 5.33 -24.58
CA ASP A 77 0.39 6.34 -25.60
C ASP A 77 1.86 6.26 -26.06
N LEU A 78 2.77 5.97 -25.13
CA LEU A 78 4.20 5.79 -25.41
C LEU A 78 4.53 4.41 -26.02
N SER A 79 3.66 3.42 -25.86
CA SER A 79 3.90 2.06 -26.36
C SER A 79 3.90 1.92 -27.89
N LEU A 80 3.53 3.00 -28.58
CA LEU A 80 3.64 3.15 -30.02
C LEU A 80 5.09 3.21 -30.52
N PHE A 81 6.07 3.40 -29.62
CA PHE A 81 7.49 3.40 -29.92
C PHE A 81 8.16 2.05 -29.57
N PRO A 82 9.06 1.52 -30.43
CA PRO A 82 9.76 0.26 -30.16
C PRO A 82 10.66 0.38 -28.91
N GLY A 83 10.53 -0.57 -27.97
CA GLY A 83 11.26 -0.59 -26.68
C GLY A 83 10.39 -0.34 -25.42
N SER A 84 9.08 -0.25 -25.58
CA SER A 84 8.12 0.20 -24.56
C SER A 84 7.27 -0.90 -23.91
N ALA A 85 7.52 -2.18 -24.24
CA ALA A 85 6.72 -3.30 -23.75
C ALA A 85 6.90 -3.58 -22.23
N GLU A 86 8.09 -3.31 -21.69
CA GLU A 86 8.42 -3.53 -20.27
C GLU A 86 7.63 -2.62 -19.31
N PRO A 87 7.54 -1.29 -19.53
CA PRO A 87 6.69 -0.40 -18.73
C PRO A 87 5.21 -0.80 -18.68
N LEU A 88 4.65 -1.28 -19.79
CA LEU A 88 3.23 -1.65 -19.85
C LEU A 88 2.94 -2.90 -19.01
N ALA A 89 3.82 -3.91 -19.08
CA ALA A 89 3.70 -5.13 -18.29
C ALA A 89 3.84 -4.84 -16.79
N PHE A 90 4.75 -3.94 -16.40
CA PHE A 90 4.90 -3.50 -15.02
C PHE A 90 3.62 -2.85 -14.49
N VAL A 91 3.05 -1.90 -15.24
CA VAL A 91 1.82 -1.21 -14.81
C VAL A 91 0.63 -2.17 -14.76
N ALA A 92 0.49 -3.06 -15.74
CA ALA A 92 -0.60 -4.04 -15.76
C ALA A 92 -0.53 -5.06 -14.61
N GLY A 93 0.67 -5.35 -14.10
CA GLY A 93 0.88 -6.24 -12.95
C GLY A 93 0.61 -5.61 -11.58
N CYS A 94 0.30 -4.31 -11.54
CA CYS A 94 0.14 -3.58 -10.29
C CYS A 94 -1.17 -3.96 -9.56
N ASN A 95 -1.07 -4.43 -8.32
CA ASN A 95 -2.20 -4.77 -7.46
C ASN A 95 -2.99 -3.55 -7.00
N LEU A 96 -2.40 -2.34 -7.05
CA LEU A 96 -3.17 -1.11 -6.82
C LEU A 96 -4.27 -0.91 -7.86
N LEU A 97 -4.13 -1.48 -9.06
CA LEU A 97 -5.14 -1.45 -10.12
C LEU A 97 -6.25 -2.51 -9.96
N LYS A 98 -6.08 -3.44 -9.02
CA LYS A 98 -7.11 -4.43 -8.69
C LYS A 98 -8.08 -3.77 -7.71
N CYS A 99 -9.29 -3.49 -8.20
CA CYS A 99 -10.35 -2.81 -7.45
C CYS A 99 -11.19 -3.78 -6.60
N ASP A 100 -11.01 -5.09 -6.77
CA ASP A 100 -11.89 -6.07 -6.17
C ASP A 100 -11.53 -6.33 -4.70
N ASN A 101 -12.55 -6.14 -3.85
CA ASN A 101 -12.54 -6.49 -2.43
C ASN A 101 -12.75 -7.99 -2.19
N ASP A 102 -12.92 -8.80 -3.24
CA ASP A 102 -13.40 -10.19 -3.15
C ASP A 102 -12.32 -11.18 -2.68
N ASP A 103 -11.05 -10.80 -2.74
CA ASP A 103 -9.93 -11.59 -2.22
C ASP A 103 -9.62 -11.23 -0.76
N ILE A 104 -10.62 -11.27 0.14
CA ILE A 104 -10.36 -11.24 1.57
C ILE A 104 -9.57 -12.51 1.91
N LEU A 105 -8.28 -12.35 2.18
CA LEU A 105 -7.43 -13.46 2.60
C LEU A 105 -7.98 -14.04 3.92
N THR A 106 -8.07 -15.36 4.00
CA THR A 106 -8.40 -16.02 5.27
C THR A 106 -7.38 -15.66 6.35
N VAL A 107 -7.81 -15.63 7.61
CA VAL A 107 -6.96 -15.27 8.77
C VAL A 107 -5.65 -16.08 8.80
N GLU A 108 -5.68 -17.34 8.40
CA GLU A 108 -4.50 -18.21 8.30
C GLU A 108 -3.51 -17.78 7.20
N LYS A 109 -4.03 -17.38 6.02
CA LYS A 109 -3.20 -16.82 4.95
C LYS A 109 -2.62 -15.46 5.37
N LEU A 110 -3.40 -14.61 6.05
CA LEU A 110 -2.92 -13.33 6.59
C LEU A 110 -1.76 -13.53 7.56
N LYS A 111 -1.88 -14.50 8.47
CA LYS A 111 -0.83 -14.86 9.42
C LYS A 111 0.46 -15.28 8.71
N THR A 112 0.32 -15.97 7.58
CA THR A 112 1.46 -16.40 6.78
C THR A 112 2.12 -15.21 6.05
N CYS A 113 1.32 -14.31 5.46
CA CYS A 113 1.84 -13.08 4.83
C CYS A 113 2.56 -12.18 5.84
N LEU A 114 1.94 -11.90 6.99
CA LEU A 114 2.57 -11.11 8.05
C LEU A 114 3.88 -11.71 8.55
N HIS A 115 3.95 -13.04 8.66
CA HIS A 115 5.18 -13.74 9.04
C HIS A 115 6.29 -13.55 7.98
N ILE A 116 5.94 -13.53 6.68
CA ILE A 116 6.88 -13.34 5.58
C ILE A 116 7.35 -11.87 5.51
N ASP A 117 6.43 -10.92 5.62
CA ASP A 117 6.73 -9.49 5.53
C ASP A 117 7.63 -9.05 6.67
N LEU A 118 7.33 -9.40 7.93
CA LEU A 118 8.22 -9.07 9.06
C LEU A 118 9.61 -9.72 8.96
N LYS A 119 9.70 -10.91 8.34
CA LYS A 119 10.99 -11.57 8.09
C LYS A 119 11.80 -10.82 7.01
N ARG A 120 11.14 -10.19 6.04
CA ARG A 120 11.79 -9.36 5.01
C ARG A 120 12.17 -7.96 5.52
N TYR A 121 11.31 -7.32 6.32
CA TYR A 121 11.47 -5.91 6.70
C TYR A 121 12.32 -5.65 7.97
N GLY A 122 12.72 -6.66 8.75
CA GLY A 122 13.60 -6.47 9.91
C GLY A 122 13.18 -5.30 10.83
N LYS A 123 14.14 -4.50 11.34
CA LYS A 123 13.84 -3.29 12.15
C LYS A 123 13.04 -2.20 11.40
N ALA A 124 13.04 -2.18 10.07
CA ALA A 124 12.33 -1.19 9.26
C ALA A 124 10.81 -1.43 9.21
N ALA A 125 10.37 -2.69 9.42
CA ALA A 125 8.95 -3.07 9.49
C ALA A 125 8.17 -2.27 10.55
N LYS A 126 8.82 -1.97 11.68
CA LYS A 126 8.23 -1.22 12.79
C LYS A 126 7.88 0.21 12.39
N VAL A 127 8.69 0.85 11.55
CA VAL A 127 8.48 2.25 11.13
C VAL A 127 7.31 2.34 10.15
N SER A 128 7.22 1.40 9.20
CA SER A 128 6.09 1.35 8.26
C SER A 128 4.77 1.00 8.94
N LEU A 129 4.76 0.09 9.93
CA LEU A 129 3.57 -0.21 10.73
C LEU A 129 3.16 0.97 11.64
N LEU A 130 4.11 1.72 12.22
CA LEU A 130 3.86 2.96 12.97
C LEU A 130 3.23 4.05 12.09
N LEU A 131 3.69 4.18 10.85
CA LEU A 131 3.20 5.19 9.89
C LEU A 131 1.78 4.90 9.38
N PHE A 132 1.41 3.63 9.21
CA PHE A 132 0.08 3.26 8.71
C PHE A 132 -0.96 3.06 9.82
N PHE A 133 -0.56 2.50 10.96
CA PHE A 133 -1.50 2.08 11.98
C PHE A 133 -1.47 2.91 13.27
N GLY A 134 -0.57 3.89 13.39
CA GLY A 134 -0.58 4.86 14.50
C GLY A 134 -0.70 4.20 15.87
N PHE A 135 0.38 3.61 16.36
CA PHE A 135 0.49 3.25 17.77
C PHE A 135 0.72 4.49 18.63
#